data_AF-A0A257QDD4-F1
#
_entry.id   AF-A0A257QDD4-F1
#
_cell.length_a   1.000
_cell.length_b   1.000
_cell.length_c   1.000
_cell.angle_alpha   90.00
_cell.angle_beta   90.00
_cell.angle_gamma   90.00
#
_symmetry.space_group_name_H-M   'P 1'
#
loop_
_entity.id
_entity.type
_entity.pdbx_description
1 polymer ?
#
loop_
_entity_poly.entity_id
_entity_poly.type
_entity_poly.pdbx_seq_one_letter_code
_entity_poly.pdbx_strand_id
1 'polypeptide(L)'
;MEAPQHNCHECGEQATVFVTLVKAGKVITQSYCHKHAESLGIFNPTSYAFLQHLEPSDRIMPAGVIMCPKCGLSQFDFNHMGRLGCAHCYTVFRDQIVGVLSQIQPGTQHVGKVPRRQEDRNLLENRLHNLRDTLQHFVQ
;
A
#
# COMPACT_ATOMS: atom_id res chain seq x y z
N MET A 1 -12.60 15.81 -30.50
CA MET A 1 -11.22 16.03 -30.03
C MET A 1 -11.15 17.49 -29.65
N GLU A 2 -11.33 17.80 -28.35
CA GLU A 2 -11.39 19.17 -27.84
C GLU A 2 -9.98 19.78 -27.75
N ALA A 3 -9.83 21.04 -28.17
CA ALA A 3 -8.56 21.74 -28.25
C ALA A 3 -7.97 21.97 -26.83
N PRO A 4 -6.64 21.83 -26.64
CA PRO A 4 -6.01 22.01 -25.34
C PRO A 4 -6.09 23.47 -24.89
N GLN A 5 -6.62 23.69 -23.70
CA GLN A 5 -6.75 25.02 -23.10
C GLN A 5 -5.36 25.65 -22.93
N HIS A 6 -5.13 26.79 -23.58
CA HIS A 6 -3.84 27.49 -23.58
C HIS A 6 -3.54 28.25 -22.28
N ASN A 7 -4.35 28.05 -21.24
CA ASN A 7 -4.21 28.73 -19.96
C ASN A 7 -3.78 27.74 -18.88
N CYS A 8 -2.98 28.21 -17.94
CA CYS A 8 -2.52 27.46 -16.79
C CYS A 8 -3.69 27.21 -15.84
N HIS A 9 -3.82 25.96 -15.39
CA HIS A 9 -4.88 25.55 -14.47
C HIS A 9 -4.82 26.29 -13.11
N GLU A 10 -3.65 26.72 -12.64
CA GLU A 10 -3.49 27.35 -11.32
C GLU A 10 -3.63 28.89 -11.35
N CYS A 11 -3.07 29.56 -12.35
CA CYS A 11 -3.04 31.02 -12.41
C CYS A 11 -3.75 31.65 -13.61
N GLY A 12 -4.18 30.86 -14.59
CA GLY A 12 -4.84 31.36 -15.80
C GLY A 12 -3.92 32.02 -16.84
N GLU A 13 -2.61 32.15 -16.59
CA GLU A 13 -1.62 32.67 -17.55
C GLU A 13 -1.36 31.68 -18.70
N GLN A 14 -0.68 32.10 -19.77
CA GLN A 14 -0.38 31.24 -20.92
C GLN A 14 0.40 29.97 -20.50
N ALA A 15 -0.16 28.80 -20.83
CA ALA A 15 0.43 27.51 -20.54
C ALA A 15 1.55 27.17 -21.54
N THR A 16 2.65 26.68 -21.02
CA THR A 16 3.83 26.24 -21.79
C THR A 16 4.06 24.74 -21.68
N VAL A 17 3.47 24.08 -20.68
CA VAL A 17 3.62 22.65 -20.39
C VAL A 17 2.25 21.99 -20.41
N PHE A 18 2.14 20.90 -21.16
CA PHE A 18 0.91 20.11 -21.28
C PHE A 18 1.16 18.71 -20.75
N VAL A 19 0.34 18.28 -19.80
CA VAL A 19 0.48 17.01 -19.12
C VAL A 19 -0.75 16.15 -19.35
N THR A 20 -0.53 14.92 -19.81
CA THR A 20 -1.58 13.93 -20.05
C THR A 20 -1.45 12.82 -19.03
N LEU A 21 -2.49 12.62 -18.23
CA LEU A 21 -2.55 11.66 -17.15
C LEU A 21 -3.61 10.60 -17.44
N VAL A 22 -3.37 9.38 -16.97
CA VAL A 22 -4.35 8.29 -17.04
C VAL A 22 -4.78 7.97 -15.62
N LYS A 23 -5.97 8.42 -15.21
CA LYS A 23 -6.54 8.14 -13.88
C LYS A 23 -7.77 7.24 -14.04
N ALA A 24 -7.77 6.09 -13.38
CA ALA A 24 -8.88 5.12 -13.40
C ALA A 24 -9.41 4.78 -14.81
N GLY A 25 -8.49 4.67 -15.79
CA GLY A 25 -8.83 4.36 -17.20
C GLY A 25 -9.35 5.54 -18.02
N LYS A 26 -9.46 6.75 -17.45
CA LYS A 26 -9.81 7.98 -18.17
C LYS A 26 -8.58 8.85 -18.39
N VAL A 27 -8.43 9.34 -19.61
CA VAL A 27 -7.35 10.26 -19.99
C VAL A 27 -7.76 11.68 -19.63
N ILE A 28 -6.99 12.34 -18.78
CA ILE A 28 -7.20 13.71 -18.32
C ILE A 28 -6.00 14.54 -18.77
N THR A 29 -6.26 15.67 -19.42
CA THR A 29 -5.23 16.61 -19.88
C THR A 29 -5.27 17.88 -19.05
N GLN A 30 -4.12 18.29 -18.51
CA GLN A 30 -3.97 19.52 -17.75
C GLN A 30 -2.79 20.33 -18.28
N SER A 31 -2.91 21.65 -18.22
CA SER A 31 -1.96 22.61 -18.77
C SER A 31 -1.42 23.54 -17.66
N TYR A 32 -0.11 23.75 -17.65
CA TYR A 32 0.60 24.55 -16.65
C TYR A 32 1.57 25.54 -17.31
N CYS A 33 1.82 26.69 -16.67
CA CYS A 33 2.91 27.58 -17.04
C CYS A 33 4.25 27.06 -16.50
N HIS A 34 5.37 27.56 -17.01
CA HIS A 34 6.71 27.10 -16.61
C HIS A 34 6.93 27.14 -15.08
N LYS A 35 6.50 28.23 -14.42
CA LYS A 35 6.69 28.41 -12.97
C LYS A 35 5.96 27.33 -12.16
N HIS A 36 4.69 27.08 -12.49
CA HIS A 36 3.90 26.07 -11.79
C HIS A 36 4.31 24.65 -12.15
N ALA A 37 4.71 24.40 -13.39
CA ALA A 37 5.26 23.10 -13.78
C ALA A 37 6.55 22.75 -13.02
N GLU A 38 7.39 23.76 -12.76
CA GLU A 38 8.61 23.62 -11.99
C GLU A 38 8.33 23.43 -10.49
N SER A 39 7.43 24.22 -9.91
CA SER A 39 7.05 24.07 -8.49
C SER A 39 6.36 22.75 -8.19
N LEU A 40 5.58 22.23 -9.14
CA LEU A 40 4.92 20.93 -9.05
C LEU A 40 5.87 19.76 -9.31
N GLY A 41 7.12 20.01 -9.73
CA GLY A 41 8.13 18.99 -9.98
C GLY A 41 7.90 18.19 -11.28
N ILE A 42 7.10 18.69 -12.22
CA ILE A 42 6.72 17.99 -13.46
C ILE A 42 7.95 17.64 -14.31
N PHE A 43 8.98 18.50 -14.28
CA PHE A 43 10.21 18.30 -15.05
C PHE A 43 11.16 17.26 -14.45
N ASN A 44 10.90 16.75 -13.24
CA ASN A 44 11.77 15.79 -12.60
C ASN A 44 11.19 14.36 -12.77
N PRO A 45 11.81 13.50 -13.61
CA PRO A 45 11.29 12.18 -13.93
C PRO A 45 11.30 11.20 -12.73
N THR A 46 11.94 11.57 -11.63
CA THR A 46 12.00 10.77 -10.39
C THR A 46 11.07 11.32 -9.31
N SER A 47 10.48 12.50 -9.50
CA SER A 47 9.66 13.14 -8.48
C SER A 47 8.21 12.69 -8.61
N TYR A 48 7.75 11.92 -7.62
CA TYR A 48 6.34 11.57 -7.45
C TYR A 48 5.53 12.72 -6.83
N ALA A 49 6.16 13.87 -6.56
CA ALA A 49 5.55 15.04 -5.92
C ALA A 49 4.33 15.56 -6.69
N PHE A 50 4.42 15.58 -8.03
CA PHE A 50 3.32 16.00 -8.90
C PHE A 50 2.04 15.17 -8.69
N LEU A 51 2.16 13.84 -8.51
CA LEU A 51 1.00 12.97 -8.30
C LEU A 51 0.27 13.26 -6.98
N GLN A 52 1.00 13.72 -5.96
CA GLN A 52 0.43 14.04 -4.65
C GLN A 52 -0.42 15.32 -4.69
N HIS A 53 -0.15 16.25 -5.61
CA HIS A 53 -0.91 17.49 -5.78
C HIS A 53 -2.18 17.32 -6.64
N LEU A 54 -2.31 16.21 -7.35
CA LEU A 54 -3.42 15.92 -8.27
C LEU A 54 -4.53 15.06 -7.67
N GLU A 55 -4.27 14.44 -6.53
CA GLU A 55 -5.31 13.77 -5.76
C GLU A 55 -6.10 14.85 -4.99
N PRO A 56 -7.42 14.95 -5.18
CA PRO A 56 -8.22 15.86 -4.37
C PRO A 56 -8.07 15.45 -2.91
N SER A 57 -7.51 16.35 -2.10
CA SER A 57 -7.44 16.23 -0.64
C SER A 57 -8.80 16.46 0.01
N ASP A 58 -9.89 16.07 -0.64
CA ASP A 58 -11.20 15.95 0.00
C ASP A 58 -11.13 14.73 0.92
N ARG A 59 -10.50 14.95 2.07
CA ARG A 59 -10.47 14.07 3.23
C ARG A 59 -11.86 14.04 3.86
N ILE A 60 -12.83 13.50 3.13
CA ILE A 60 -14.04 12.99 3.75
C ILE A 60 -13.59 11.68 4.39
N MET A 61 -13.17 11.74 5.66
CA MET A 61 -12.98 10.52 6.44
C MET A 61 -14.35 9.84 6.56
N PRO A 62 -14.57 8.67 5.95
CA PRO A 62 -15.81 7.95 6.17
C PRO A 62 -15.89 7.62 7.67
N ALA A 63 -17.04 7.85 8.31
CA ALA A 63 -17.23 7.49 9.71
C ALA A 63 -16.92 6.00 9.89
N GLY A 64 -15.90 5.68 10.70
CA GLY A 64 -15.39 4.31 10.89
C GLY A 64 -13.94 4.06 10.46
N VAL A 65 -13.13 5.08 10.15
CA VAL A 65 -11.70 4.89 9.84
C VAL A 65 -10.96 4.27 11.03
N ILE A 66 -10.39 3.08 10.81
CA ILE A 66 -9.53 2.42 11.80
C ILE A 66 -8.24 3.21 11.92
N MET A 67 -7.88 3.60 13.15
CA MET A 67 -6.62 4.28 13.46
C MET A 67 -5.82 3.49 14.49
N CYS A 68 -4.50 3.51 14.36
CA CYS A 68 -3.61 2.89 15.32
C CYS A 68 -3.59 3.72 16.62
N PRO A 69 -3.97 3.14 17.78
CA PRO A 69 -4.00 3.87 19.04
C PRO A 69 -2.60 4.25 19.57
N LYS A 70 -1.52 3.66 19.03
CA LYS A 70 -0.15 3.97 19.45
C LYS A 70 0.54 5.07 18.65
N CYS A 71 0.34 5.12 17.34
CA CYS A 71 1.06 6.06 16.47
C CYS A 71 0.14 6.97 15.66
N GLY A 72 -1.19 6.82 15.80
CA GLY A 72 -2.17 7.65 15.11
C GLY A 72 -2.29 7.40 13.60
N LEU A 73 -1.54 6.45 13.03
CA LEU A 73 -1.63 6.10 11.61
C LEU A 73 -3.05 5.64 11.29
N SER A 74 -3.67 6.17 10.24
CA SER A 74 -5.00 5.73 9.80
C SER A 74 -4.91 4.63 8.74
N GLN A 75 -6.01 3.87 8.57
CA GLN A 75 -6.13 2.89 7.49
C GLN A 75 -5.96 3.53 6.10
N PHE A 76 -6.42 4.77 5.94
CA PHE A 76 -6.25 5.51 4.69
C PHE A 76 -4.76 5.80 4.42
N ASP A 77 -4.03 6.26 5.43
CA ASP A 77 -2.60 6.52 5.32
C ASP A 77 -1.82 5.24 4.98
N PHE A 78 -2.20 4.11 5.59
CA PHE A 78 -1.62 2.81 5.26
C PHE A 78 -1.88 2.43 3.79
N ASN A 79 -3.11 2.57 3.30
CA ASN A 79 -3.45 2.25 1.91
C ASN A 79 -2.74 3.17 0.90
N HIS A 80 -2.54 4.44 1.26
CA HIS A 80 -1.90 5.43 0.39
C HIS A 80 -0.37 5.29 0.37
N MET A 81 0.26 5.12 1.54
CA MET A 81 1.72 5.03 1.65
C MET A 81 2.27 3.60 1.50
N GLY A 82 1.44 2.59 1.72
CA GLY A 82 1.82 1.18 1.72
C GLY A 82 2.76 0.78 2.87
N ARG A 83 2.89 1.60 3.92
CA ARG A 83 3.81 1.37 5.05
C ARG A 83 3.12 1.47 6.39
N LEU A 84 3.59 0.67 7.34
CA LEU A 84 3.14 0.67 8.74
C LEU A 84 4.05 1.57 9.59
N GLY A 85 3.47 2.22 10.61
CA GLY A 85 4.17 3.21 11.44
C GLY A 85 4.81 2.66 12.71
N CYS A 86 4.24 1.63 13.33
CA CYS A 86 4.80 0.98 14.51
C CYS A 86 4.40 -0.50 14.59
N ALA A 87 4.95 -1.25 15.55
CA ALA A 87 4.65 -2.68 15.70
C ALA A 87 3.16 -2.98 15.93
N HIS A 88 2.43 -2.08 16.62
CA HIS A 88 1.00 -2.29 16.89
C HIS A 88 0.12 -2.18 15.64
N CYS A 89 0.62 -1.52 14.59
CA CYS A 89 -0.08 -1.42 13.30
C CYS A 89 -0.31 -2.80 12.66
N TYR A 90 0.54 -3.81 12.90
CA TYR A 90 0.33 -5.17 12.39
C TYR A 90 -0.94 -5.83 12.96
N THR A 91 -1.29 -5.50 14.21
CA THR A 91 -2.48 -6.03 14.86
C THR A 91 -3.72 -5.25 14.44
N VAL A 92 -3.62 -3.93 14.42
CA VAL A 92 -4.75 -3.03 14.10
C VAL A 92 -5.18 -3.17 12.65
N PHE A 93 -4.23 -3.29 11.72
CA PHE A 93 -4.51 -3.37 10.29
C PHE A 93 -4.40 -4.80 9.73
N ARG A 94 -4.58 -5.81 10.59
CA ARG A 94 -4.35 -7.22 10.23
C ARG A 94 -5.12 -7.62 8.97
N ASP A 95 -6.40 -7.29 8.90
CA ASP A 95 -7.27 -7.73 7.81
C ASP A 95 -6.89 -7.05 6.49
N GLN A 96 -6.49 -5.77 6.53
CA GLN A 96 -5.99 -5.05 5.36
C GLN A 96 -4.66 -5.62 4.88
N ILE A 97 -3.74 -5.93 5.80
CA ILE A 97 -2.44 -6.55 5.48
C ILE A 97 -2.66 -7.91 4.81
N VAL A 98 -3.56 -8.73 5.34
CA VAL A 98 -3.90 -10.04 4.74
C VAL A 98 -4.48 -9.86 3.34
N GLY A 99 -5.35 -8.88 3.14
CA GLY A 99 -5.90 -8.54 1.83
C GLY A 99 -4.81 -8.18 0.81
N VAL A 100 -3.89 -7.29 1.17
CA VAL A 100 -2.76 -6.89 0.30
C VAL A 100 -1.85 -8.09 0.01
N LEU A 101 -1.50 -8.88 1.04
CA LEU A 101 -0.65 -10.06 0.85
C LEU A 101 -1.29 -11.09 -0.09
N SER A 102 -2.60 -11.28 -0.04
CA SER A 102 -3.30 -12.20 -0.94
C SER A 102 -3.23 -11.81 -2.42
N GLN A 103 -3.00 -10.53 -2.71
CA GLN A 103 -2.82 -10.04 -4.08
C GLN A 103 -1.40 -10.22 -4.59
N ILE A 104 -0.41 -10.18 -3.69
CA ILE A 104 1.02 -10.18 -4.04
C ILE A 104 1.60 -11.61 -4.05
N GLN A 105 1.08 -12.49 -3.19
CA GLN A 105 1.53 -13.88 -3.11
C GLN A 105 0.34 -14.86 -3.22
N PRO A 106 0.53 -16.03 -3.85
CA PRO A 106 -0.53 -17.00 -4.13
C PRO A 106 -1.08 -17.73 -2.89
N GLY A 107 -0.67 -17.35 -1.68
CA GLY A 107 -1.18 -17.92 -0.43
C GLY A 107 -0.68 -17.15 0.78
N THR A 108 -1.40 -17.25 1.89
CA THR A 108 -0.97 -16.71 3.19
C THR A 108 -0.04 -17.65 3.95
N GLN A 109 0.14 -18.87 3.43
CA GLN A 109 1.02 -19.90 3.97
C GLN A 109 1.89 -20.49 2.87
N HIS A 110 3.14 -20.78 3.22
CA HIS A 110 4.07 -21.44 2.32
C HIS A 110 3.79 -22.95 2.30
N VAL A 111 3.24 -23.44 1.18
CA VAL A 111 2.96 -24.87 0.95
C VAL A 111 4.02 -25.56 0.05
N GLY A 112 5.11 -24.85 -0.26
CA GLY A 112 6.16 -25.32 -1.17
C GLY A 112 7.28 -26.14 -0.51
N LYS A 113 8.41 -26.26 -1.22
CA LYS A 113 9.60 -27.00 -0.77
C LYS A 113 10.03 -26.58 0.63
N VAL A 114 10.10 -27.54 1.54
CA VAL A 114 10.66 -27.35 2.87
C VAL A 114 12.14 -27.71 2.81
N PRO A 115 13.05 -26.91 3.39
CA PRO A 115 14.45 -27.29 3.48
C PRO A 115 14.60 -28.62 4.24
N ARG A 116 15.45 -29.51 3.74
CA ARG A 116 15.63 -30.87 4.30
C ARG A 116 15.87 -30.89 5.82
N ARG A 117 16.68 -29.95 6.33
CA ARG A 117 16.93 -29.79 7.78
C ARG A 117 15.67 -29.44 8.58
N GLN A 118 14.76 -28.69 7.98
CA GLN A 118 13.50 -28.30 8.61
C GLN A 118 12.49 -29.47 8.57
N GLU A 119 12.51 -30.29 7.52
CA GLU A 119 11.73 -31.53 7.48
C GLU A 119 12.16 -32.49 8.60
N ASP A 120 13.46 -32.73 8.76
CA ASP A 120 14.01 -33.59 9.82
C ASP A 120 13.61 -33.09 11.22
N ARG A 121 13.66 -31.78 11.42
CA ARG A 121 13.29 -31.14 12.68
C ARG A 121 11.79 -31.27 12.96
N ASN A 122 10.94 -31.05 11.96
CA ASN A 122 9.49 -31.22 12.09
C ASN A 122 9.11 -32.67 12.43
N LEU A 123 9.78 -33.65 11.79
CA LEU A 123 9.59 -35.07 12.11
C LEU A 123 9.95 -35.38 13.56
N LEU A 124 11.06 -34.83 14.05
CA LEU A 124 11.49 -35.02 15.43
C LEU A 124 10.51 -34.37 16.42
N GLU A 125 10.07 -33.14 16.16
CA GLU A 125 9.10 -32.42 16.99
C GLU A 125 7.76 -33.17 17.06
N ASN A 126 7.26 -33.66 15.93
CA ASN A 126 6.04 -34.50 15.88
C ASN A 126 6.21 -35.81 16.68
N ARG A 127 7.37 -36.45 16.56
CA ARG A 127 7.66 -37.69 17.30
C ARG A 127 7.71 -37.43 18.81
N LEU A 128 8.32 -36.32 19.24
CA LEU A 128 8.32 -35.88 20.63
C LEU A 128 6.90 -35.60 21.14
N HIS A 129 6.05 -34.96 20.32
CA HIS A 129 4.66 -34.70 20.68
C HIS A 129 3.90 -36.01 20.90
N ASN A 130 3.94 -36.91 19.92
CA ASN A 130 3.27 -38.21 20.00
C ASN A 130 3.74 -39.04 21.20
N LEU A 131 5.05 -39.08 21.47
CA LEU A 131 5.61 -39.80 22.62
C LEU A 131 5.12 -39.21 23.94
N ARG A 132 5.05 -37.88 24.06
CA ARG A 132 4.50 -37.21 25.25
C ARG A 132 3.02 -37.52 25.45
N ASP A 133 2.23 -37.47 24.37
CA ASP A 133 0.80 -37.80 24.42
C ASP A 133 0.59 -39.25 24.85
N THR A 134 1.42 -40.16 24.33
CA THR A 134 1.37 -41.59 24.68
C THR A 134 1.70 -41.78 26.16
N LEU A 135 2.75 -41.14 26.67
CA LEU A 135 3.10 -41.19 28.10
C LEU A 135 1.98 -40.61 28.97
N GLN A 136 1.38 -39.49 28.58
CA GLN A 136 0.26 -38.90 29.31
C GLN A 136 -0.95 -39.82 29.35
N HIS A 137 -1.23 -40.52 28.24
CA HIS A 137 -2.33 -41.48 28.18
C HIS A 137 -2.15 -42.67 29.13
N PHE A 138 -0.91 -43.15 29.33
CA PHE A 138 -0.62 -44.28 30.21
C PHE A 138 -0.40 -43.89 31.69
N VAL A 139 -0.33 -42.60 32.01
CA VAL A 139 -0.12 -42.08 33.38
C VAL A 139 -1.45 -41.64 34.04
N GLN A 140 -2.59 -41.73 33.34
CA GLN A 140 -3.94 -41.61 33.90
C GLN A 140 -4.49 -42.97 34.32
#